data_AF-A0A1V5ZN62-F1
#
_entry.id   AF-A0A1V5ZN62-F1
#
_cell.length_a   1.000
_cell.length_b   1.000
_cell.length_c   1.000
_cell.angle_alpha   90.00
_cell.angle_beta   90.00
_cell.angle_gamma   90.00
#
_symmetry.space_group_name_H-M   'P 1'
#
loop_
_entity.id
_entity.type
_entity.pdbx_description
1 polymer ?
#
loop_
_entity_poly.entity_id
_entity_poly.type
_entity_poly.pdbx_seq_one_letter_code
_entity_poly.pdbx_strand_id
1 'polypeptide(L)' 'MNAQLLGMILVSKIYTAAMARGKIPEKDRKDFYLYVDEFQNFVSGTFADILSEARKYRLCLIMAHQYIAQLEA' A
#
# COMPACT_ATOMS: atom_id res chain seq x y z
N MET A 1 -17.84 7.35 -12.28
CA MET A 1 -17.32 6.21 -11.50
C MET A 1 -15.89 6.56 -11.10
N ASN A 2 -15.66 6.87 -9.83
CA ASN A 2 -14.45 7.58 -9.38
C ASN A 2 -13.22 6.67 -9.43
N ALA A 3 -12.21 7.05 -10.23
CA ALA A 3 -10.93 6.33 -10.33
C ALA A 3 -10.24 6.16 -8.96
N GLN A 4 -10.45 7.11 -8.05
CA GLN A 4 -9.98 7.06 -6.67
C GLN A 4 -10.54 5.85 -5.89
N LEU A 5 -11.85 5.59 -6.00
CA LEU A 5 -12.48 4.44 -5.32
C LEU A 5 -11.91 3.12 -5.85
N LEU A 6 -11.75 3.01 -7.17
CA LEU A 6 -11.15 1.83 -7.79
C LEU A 6 -9.71 1.62 -7.33
N GLY A 7 -8.91 2.69 -7.25
CA GLY A 7 -7.54 2.63 -6.74
C GLY A 7 -7.47 2.21 -5.28
N MET A 8 -8.34 2.72 -4.41
CA MET A 8 -8.42 2.27 -3.01
C MET A 8 -8.77 0.78 -2.91
N ILE A 9 -9.72 0.29 -3.71
CA ILE A 9 -10.08 -1.13 -3.76
C ILE A 9 -8.87 -1.97 -4.21
N LEU A 10 -8.14 -1.52 -5.24
CA LEU A 10 -6.95 -2.20 -5.74
C LEU A 10 -5.87 -2.32 -4.65
N VAL A 11 -5.54 -1.21 -3.97
CA VAL A 11 -4.54 -1.21 -2.90
C VAL A 11 -4.96 -2.12 -1.75
N SER A 12 -6.23 -2.06 -1.33
CA SER A 12 -6.76 -2.93 -0.28
C SER A 12 -6.64 -4.42 -0.65
N LYS A 13 -6.93 -4.79 -1.90
CA LYS A 13 -6.78 -6.16 -2.40
C LYS A 13 -5.32 -6.60 -2.44
N ILE A 14 -4.40 -5.74 -2.88
CA ILE A 14 -2.96 -6.03 -2.89
C ILE A 14 -2.46 -6.22 -1.45
N TYR A 15 -2.85 -5.36 -0.53
CA TYR A 15 -2.49 -5.49 0.88
C TYR A 15 -3.02 -6.80 1.48
N THR A 16 -4.28 -7.14 1.21
CA THR A 16 -4.86 -8.44 1.64
C THR A 16 -4.08 -9.63 1.06
N ALA A 17 -3.68 -9.56 -0.22
CA ALA A 17 -2.86 -10.58 -0.84
C ALA A 17 -1.44 -10.67 -0.25
N ALA A 18 -0.86 -9.55 0.19
CA ALA A 18 0.40 -9.53 0.92
C ALA A 18 0.24 -10.21 2.29
N MET A 19 -0.82 -9.91 3.04
CA MET A 19 -1.09 -10.56 4.34
C MET A 19 -1.19 -12.08 4.23
N ALA A 20 -1.73 -12.61 3.14
CA ALA A 20 -1.79 -14.05 2.87
C ALA A 20 -0.39 -14.72 2.83
N ARG A 21 0.67 -13.96 2.55
CA ARG A 21 2.07 -14.41 2.62
C ARG A 21 2.55 -14.70 4.05
N GLY A 22 1.75 -14.38 5.07
CA GLY A 22 2.01 -14.78 6.45
C GLY A 22 2.20 -16.30 6.63
N LYS A 23 1.63 -17.11 5.73
CA LYS A 23 1.81 -18.58 5.69
C LYS A 23 3.16 -19.04 5.12
N ILE A 24 3.92 -18.12 4.51
CA ILE A 24 5.24 -18.38 3.92
C ILE A 24 6.30 -17.95 4.95
N PRO A 25 7.34 -18.75 5.23
CA PRO A 25 8.47 -18.33 6.07
C PRO A 25 9.09 -17.04 5.53
N GLU A 26 9.48 -16.11 6.41
CA GLU A 26 9.91 -14.77 6.00
C GLU A 26 11.08 -14.77 5.01
N LYS A 27 12.03 -15.68 5.20
CA LYS A 27 13.19 -15.90 4.29
C LYS A 27 12.79 -16.29 2.86
N ASP A 28 11.62 -16.92 2.70
CA ASP A 28 11.13 -17.43 1.42
C ASP A 28 10.10 -16.48 0.78
N ARG A 29 9.69 -15.42 1.50
CA ARG A 29 8.83 -14.37 0.95
C ARG A 29 9.62 -13.59 -0.10
N LYS A 30 9.03 -13.42 -1.28
CA LYS A 30 9.58 -12.56 -2.34
C LYS A 30 9.15 -11.12 -2.10
N ASP A 31 10.02 -10.16 -2.38
CA ASP A 31 9.65 -8.75 -2.41
C ASP A 31 8.61 -8.49 -3.50
N PHE A 32 7.61 -7.67 -3.19
CA PHE A 32 6.66 -7.15 -4.16
C PHE A 32 6.64 -5.63 -4.06
N TYR A 33 6.93 -4.97 -5.18
CA TYR A 33 7.03 -3.52 -5.24
C TYR A 33 5.72 -2.95 -5.80
N LEU A 34 5.01 -2.19 -4.97
CA LEU A 34 3.80 -1.46 -5.35
C LEU A 34 4.15 0.01 -5.52
N TYR A 35 4.12 0.46 -6.77
CA TYR A 35 4.28 1.87 -7.13
C TYR A 35 2.91 2.52 -7.18
N VAL A 36 2.73 3.58 -6.40
CA VAL A 36 1.51 4.37 -6.32
C VAL A 36 1.85 5.80 -6.69
N ASP A 37 1.43 6.20 -7.87
CA ASP A 37 1.52 7.60 -8.30
C ASP A 37 0.29 8.38 -7.82
N GLU A 38 0.44 9.70 -7.72
CA GLU A 38 -0.61 10.61 -7.24
C GLU A 38 -1.18 10.17 -5.87
N PHE A 39 -0.28 9.77 -4.96
CA PHE A 39 -0.59 9.13 -3.69
C PHE A 39 -1.54 9.94 -2.79
N GLN A 40 -1.53 11.27 -2.89
CA GLN A 40 -2.41 12.16 -2.14
C GLN A 40 -3.91 11.87 -2.34
N ASN A 41 -4.29 11.25 -3.47
CA ASN A 41 -5.67 10.82 -3.70
C ASN A 41 -6.09 9.62 -2.83
N PHE A 42 -5.14 8.93 -2.19
CA PHE A 42 -5.36 7.70 -1.44
C PHE A 42 -4.99 7.82 0.05
N VAL A 43 -4.45 8.97 0.47
CA VAL A 43 -4.09 9.26 1.86
C VAL A 43 -5.34 9.19 2.74
N SER A 44 -5.34 8.27 3.69
CA SER A 44 -6.38 8.08 4.71
C SER A 44 -5.77 7.39 5.92
N GLY A 45 -6.43 7.44 7.08
CA GLY A 45 -5.97 6.75 8.30
C GLY A 45 -5.70 5.25 8.08
N THR A 46 -6.51 4.57 7.27
CA THR A 46 -6.32 3.16 6.91
C THR A 46 -5.04 2.91 6.12
N PHE A 47 -4.55 3.90 5.37
CA PHE A 47 -3.30 3.76 4.62
C PHE A 47 -2.07 3.77 5.53
N ALA A 48 -2.13 4.46 6.67
CA ALA A 48 -1.08 4.44 7.68
C ALA A 48 -0.90 3.03 8.28
N ASP A 49 -2.00 2.29 8.47
CA ASP A 49 -1.98 0.90 8.93
C ASP A 49 -1.30 0.00 7.89
N ILE A 50 -1.66 0.16 6.60
CA ILE A 50 -1.03 -0.56 5.49
C ILE A 50 0.48 -0.34 5.49
N LEU A 51 0.93 0.91 5.61
CA LEU A 51 2.36 1.25 5.63
C LEU A 51 3.09 0.62 6.81
N SER A 52 2.46 0.61 7.98
CA SER A 52 3.04 0.06 9.21
C SER A 52 3.22 -1.47 9.15
N GLU A 53 2.32 -2.17 8.47
CA GLU A 53 2.27 -3.62 8.45
C GLU A 53 2.88 -4.26 7.18
N ALA A 54 2.90 -3.54 6.05
CA ALA A 54 3.33 -4.06 4.74
C ALA A 54 4.73 -4.70 4.75
N ARG A 55 5.66 -4.14 5.54
CA ARG A 55 7.03 -4.66 5.67
C ARG A 55 7.07 -6.12 6.12
N LYS A 56 6.18 -6.53 7.05
CA LYS A 56 6.12 -7.91 7.56
C LYS A 56 5.87 -8.92 6.44
N TYR A 57 5.19 -8.48 5.38
CA TYR A 57 4.78 -9.30 4.25
C TYR A 57 5.62 -9.12 2.99
N ARG A 58 6.74 -8.39 3.10
CA ARG A 58 7.62 -8.01 1.98
C ARG A 58 6.87 -7.29 0.85
N LEU A 59 5.89 -6.47 1.24
CA LEU A 59 5.24 -5.50 0.36
C LEU A 59 5.98 -4.17 0.51
N CYS A 60 6.69 -3.78 -0.54
CA CYS A 60 7.45 -2.54 -0.61
C CYS A 60 6.61 -1.48 -1.33
N LEU A 61 6.30 -0.38 -0.66
CA LEU A 61 5.51 0.72 -1.20
C LEU A 61 6.43 1.84 -1.69
N ILE A 62 6.19 2.32 -2.91
CA ILE A 62 6.86 3.48 -3.50
C ILE A 62 5.77 4.46 -3.87
N MET A 63 5.74 5.61 -3.20
CA MET A 63 4.64 6.57 -3.28
C MET A 63 5.16 7.87 -3.86
N ALA A 64 4.66 8.23 -5.05
CA ALA A 64 4.91 9.52 -5.66
C ALA A 64 3.75 10.47 -5.33
N HIS A 65 4.10 11.70 -4.95
CA HIS A 65 3.16 12.77 -4.60
C HIS A 65 3.82 14.12 -4.91
N GLN A 66 3.02 15.13 -5.22
CA GLN A 66 3.53 16.41 -5.72
C GLN A 66 3.98 17.37 -4.60
N TYR A 67 3.31 17.32 -3.45
CA TYR A 67 3.60 18.21 -2.33
C TYR A 67 3.49 17.48 -0.99
N ILE A 68 4.48 17.64 -0.11
CA ILE A 68 4.48 17.04 1.24
C ILE A 68 3.31 17.54 2.07
N ALA A 69 2.90 18.81 1.90
CA ALA A 69 1.75 19.40 2.60
C ALA A 69 0.42 18.67 2.32
N GLN A 70 0.33 17.86 1.26
CA GLN A 70 -0.85 17.05 0.95
C GLN A 70 -0.88 15.72 1.71
N LEU A 71 0.17 15.39 2.48
CA LEU A 71 0.21 14.20 3.34
C LEU A 71 -0.38 14.44 4.74
N GLU A 72 -0.90 15.64 5.01
CA GLU A 72 -1.63 15.94 6.24
C GLU A 72 -2.99 15.22 6.20
N ALA A 73 -3.08 14.10 6.93
CA ALA A 73 -4.28 13.29 7.13
C ALA A 73 -4.99 13.67 8.43
#